data_AF-W1DLB4-F1
#
_entry.id   AF-W1DLB4-F1
#
_cell.length_a   1.000
_cell.length_b   1.000
_cell.length_c   1.000
_cell.angle_alpha   90.00
_cell.angle_beta   90.00
_cell.angle_gamma   90.00
#
_symmetry.space_group_name_H-M   'P 1'
#
loop_
_entity.id
_entity.type
_entity.pdbx_description
1 polymer ?
#
loop_
_entity_poly.entity_id
_entity_poly.type
_entity_poly.pdbx_seq_one_letter_code
_entity_poly.pdbx_strand_id
1 'polypeptide(L)'
;MIGVLAATLASGNTLEEACYFANAAAGVVVGKLGTSTVSPVELENAVRGRAETGFGVMSEEELKQAVAAARKRGEKVVMTNGVFDILHAGHVSYLANARKLGDRLIVAVNSDASTKRLKGETRPVNPLEQRMIVLGALEAVDWVVSFEEDTPQRLIAGILPDLLVKGGDYKPEQIAGSEEVWANGGEVLVLNFEDGCSTTNIIKKIQKIATNKLFAIHRFVR
;
A
#
# COMPACT_ATOMS: atom_id res chain seq x y z
N MET A 1 -7.06 17.08 -24.04
CA MET A 1 -5.93 16.44 -24.75
C MET A 1 -5.18 17.43 -25.64
N ILE A 2 -5.74 17.91 -26.76
CA ILE A 2 -5.05 18.81 -27.71
C ILE A 2 -4.55 20.11 -27.04
N GLY A 3 -5.36 20.73 -26.17
CA GLY A 3 -4.95 21.95 -25.46
C GLY A 3 -3.75 21.76 -24.53
N VAL A 4 -3.62 20.61 -23.87
CA VAL A 4 -2.48 20.31 -22.98
C VAL A 4 -1.23 20.04 -23.81
N LEU A 5 -1.34 19.26 -24.88
CA LEU A 5 -0.24 19.02 -25.83
C LEU A 5 0.33 20.36 -26.35
N ALA A 6 -0.55 21.25 -26.81
CA ALA A 6 -0.16 22.55 -27.35
C ALA A 6 0.47 23.46 -26.29
N ALA A 7 -0.10 23.50 -25.08
CA ALA A 7 0.44 24.31 -23.99
C ALA A 7 1.84 23.84 -23.56
N THR A 8 2.05 22.52 -23.44
CA THR A 8 3.34 21.94 -23.06
C THR A 8 4.43 22.14 -24.11
N LEU A 9 4.07 22.05 -25.41
CA LEU A 9 4.99 22.39 -26.51
C LEU A 9 5.33 23.88 -26.51
N ALA A 10 4.33 24.75 -26.28
CA ALA A 10 4.52 26.19 -26.24
C ALA A 10 5.43 26.65 -25.09
N SER A 11 5.49 25.89 -23.99
CA SER A 11 6.44 26.14 -22.90
C SER A 11 7.85 25.58 -23.14
N GLY A 12 8.13 25.05 -24.33
CA GLY A 12 9.47 24.62 -24.74
C GLY A 12 9.85 23.17 -24.38
N ASN A 13 8.89 22.35 -23.92
CA ASN A 13 9.16 20.94 -23.65
C ASN A 13 9.19 20.12 -24.95
N THR A 14 9.76 18.91 -24.86
CA THR A 14 9.82 17.97 -25.97
C THR A 14 8.44 17.45 -26.38
N LEU A 15 8.33 16.93 -27.60
CA LEU A 15 7.10 16.28 -28.07
C LEU A 15 6.74 15.05 -27.21
N GLU A 16 7.74 14.34 -26.70
CA GLU A 16 7.55 13.19 -25.81
C GLU A 16 6.90 13.61 -24.49
N GLU A 17 7.44 14.64 -23.83
CA GLU A 17 6.86 15.21 -22.62
C GLU A 17 5.44 15.73 -22.89
N ALA A 18 5.24 16.48 -23.98
CA ALA A 18 3.91 16.96 -24.35
C ALA A 18 2.89 15.82 -24.52
N CYS A 19 3.29 14.73 -25.19
CA CYS A 19 2.47 13.53 -25.33
C CYS A 19 2.16 12.87 -23.97
N TYR A 20 3.14 12.82 -23.07
CA TYR A 20 2.94 12.31 -21.71
C TYR A 20 1.89 13.13 -20.94
N PHE A 21 2.03 14.46 -20.88
CA PHE A 21 1.05 15.35 -20.22
C PHE A 21 -0.33 15.26 -20.87
N ALA A 22 -0.39 15.19 -22.21
CA ALA A 22 -1.64 15.07 -22.95
C ALA A 22 -2.36 13.74 -22.69
N ASN A 23 -1.60 12.64 -22.51
CA ASN A 23 -2.15 11.33 -22.19
C ASN A 23 -2.67 11.27 -20.74
N ALA A 24 -1.95 11.87 -19.79
CA ALA A 24 -2.41 12.02 -18.40
C ALA A 24 -3.72 12.84 -18.34
N ALA A 25 -3.77 13.97 -19.05
CA ALA A 25 -4.96 14.78 -19.19
C ALA A 25 -6.15 14.01 -19.79
N ALA A 26 -5.90 13.17 -20.80
CA ALA A 26 -6.94 12.36 -21.44
C ALA A 26 -7.54 11.33 -20.47
N GLY A 27 -6.70 10.64 -19.69
CA GLY A 27 -7.15 9.69 -18.68
C GLY A 27 -8.11 10.31 -17.66
N VAL A 28 -7.79 11.51 -17.16
CA VAL A 28 -8.67 12.26 -16.24
C VAL A 28 -10.02 12.56 -16.87
N VAL A 29 -10.04 13.03 -18.12
CA VAL A 29 -11.28 13.45 -18.78
C VAL A 29 -12.17 12.25 -19.12
N VAL A 30 -11.59 11.13 -19.55
CA VAL A 30 -12.34 9.89 -19.85
C VAL A 30 -12.99 9.29 -18.61
N GLY A 31 -12.39 9.48 -17.43
CA GLY A 31 -12.95 9.03 -16.15
C GLY A 31 -14.15 9.85 -15.66
N LYS A 32 -14.46 10.98 -16.29
CA LYS A 32 -15.59 11.85 -15.90
C LYS A 32 -16.82 11.55 -16.75
N LEU A 33 -18.00 11.67 -16.16
CA LEU A 33 -19.26 11.54 -16.89
C LEU A 33 -19.49 12.77 -17.78
N GLY A 34 -19.71 12.53 -19.08
CA GLY A 34 -20.03 13.57 -20.06
C GLY A 34 -18.82 14.32 -20.60
N THR A 35 -19.07 15.42 -21.33
CA THR A 35 -18.00 16.26 -21.87
C THR A 35 -17.42 17.13 -20.77
N SER A 36 -16.19 16.84 -20.34
CA SER A 36 -15.51 17.57 -19.26
C SER A 36 -14.18 18.16 -19.71
N THR A 37 -13.74 19.20 -19.02
CA THR A 37 -12.37 19.73 -19.08
C THR A 37 -11.49 19.12 -18.00
N VAL A 38 -10.18 19.36 -18.11
CA VAL A 38 -9.18 19.08 -17.08
C VAL A 38 -8.68 20.40 -16.52
N SER A 39 -8.68 20.54 -15.20
CA SER A 39 -8.09 21.69 -14.51
C SER A 39 -6.57 21.50 -14.31
N PRO A 40 -5.80 22.59 -14.09
CA PRO A 40 -4.38 22.48 -13.76
C PRO A 40 -4.11 21.56 -12.56
N VAL A 41 -4.95 21.61 -11.52
CA VAL A 41 -4.83 20.77 -10.32
C VAL A 41 -5.06 19.30 -10.64
N GLU A 42 -6.05 18.98 -11.47
CA GLU A 42 -6.32 17.59 -11.87
C GLU A 42 -5.23 17.03 -12.78
N LEU A 43 -4.70 17.86 -13.67
CA LEU A 43 -3.55 17.49 -14.50
C LEU A 43 -2.31 17.28 -13.65
N GLU A 44 -2.03 18.19 -12.72
CA GLU A 44 -0.94 18.07 -11.76
C GLU A 44 -1.06 16.78 -10.95
N ASN A 45 -2.24 16.44 -10.44
CA ASN A 45 -2.47 15.17 -9.73
C ASN A 45 -2.28 13.94 -10.63
N ALA A 46 -2.73 13.99 -11.89
CA ALA A 46 -2.58 12.87 -12.83
C ALA A 46 -1.14 12.66 -13.30
N VAL A 47 -0.37 13.74 -13.41
CA VAL A 47 1.05 13.75 -13.75
C VAL A 47 1.87 13.33 -12.53
N ARG A 48 1.64 13.94 -11.37
CA ARG A 48 2.30 13.57 -10.10
C ARG A 48 1.95 12.15 -9.66
N GLY A 49 0.74 11.68 -10.00
CA GLY A 49 0.33 10.29 -9.82
C GLY A 49 1.14 9.28 -10.63
N ARG A 50 1.94 9.74 -11.62
CA ARG A 50 2.85 8.92 -12.42
C ARG A 50 4.32 9.35 -12.40
N ALA A 51 4.69 10.45 -11.74
CA ALA A 51 6.07 10.95 -11.69
C ALA A 51 6.62 10.92 -10.25
N GLU A 52 7.53 9.97 -10.03
CA GLU A 52 8.65 9.88 -9.08
C GLU A 52 8.44 10.03 -7.56
N THR A 53 7.37 10.61 -7.01
CA THR A 53 7.13 10.62 -5.53
C THR A 53 5.65 10.62 -5.11
N GLY A 54 4.74 10.20 -5.99
CA GLY A 54 3.29 10.39 -5.78
C GLY A 54 2.62 9.32 -4.93
N PHE A 55 2.70 8.07 -5.36
CA PHE A 55 1.94 6.94 -4.82
C PHE A 55 2.62 5.61 -5.17
N GLY A 56 2.30 4.53 -4.45
CA GLY A 56 2.78 3.18 -4.76
C GLY A 56 4.05 2.78 -4.01
N VAL A 57 4.87 1.93 -4.65
CA VAL A 57 6.10 1.35 -4.06
C VAL A 57 7.19 2.41 -3.96
N MET A 58 7.74 2.60 -2.76
CA MET A 58 8.74 3.63 -2.43
C MET A 58 9.95 3.03 -1.72
N SER A 59 11.12 3.62 -1.96
CA SER A 59 12.26 3.51 -1.04
C SER A 59 12.01 4.28 0.26
N GLU A 60 12.79 4.02 1.30
CA GLU A 60 12.66 4.75 2.57
C GLU A 60 12.93 6.26 2.41
N GLU A 61 13.86 6.65 1.55
CA GLU A 61 14.21 8.06 1.33
C GLU A 61 13.11 8.78 0.55
N GLU A 62 12.55 8.17 -0.49
CA GLU A 62 11.39 8.70 -1.21
C GLU A 62 10.19 8.84 -0.28
N LEU A 63 9.95 7.84 0.58
CA LEU A 63 8.85 7.89 1.55
C LEU A 63 9.01 9.06 2.53
N LYS A 64 10.21 9.29 3.07
CA LYS A 64 10.47 10.43 3.96
C LYS A 64 10.16 11.75 3.25
N GLN A 65 10.55 11.90 1.99
CA GLN A 65 10.26 13.09 1.20
C GLN A 65 8.75 13.27 0.96
N ALA A 66 8.05 12.18 0.60
CA ALA A 66 6.61 12.19 0.37
C ALA A 66 5.82 12.56 1.64
N VAL A 67 6.20 11.97 2.78
CA VAL A 67 5.61 12.27 4.11
C VAL A 67 5.87 13.72 4.51
N ALA A 68 7.10 14.23 4.32
CA ALA A 68 7.41 15.62 4.60
C ALA A 68 6.58 16.58 3.72
N ALA A 69 6.38 16.24 2.45
CA ALA A 69 5.54 17.02 1.55
C ALA A 69 4.05 16.98 1.97
N ALA A 70 3.54 15.83 2.41
CA ALA A 70 2.18 15.68 2.91
C ALA A 70 1.92 16.49 4.19
N ARG A 71 2.84 16.44 5.15
CA ARG A 71 2.78 17.28 6.36
C ARG A 71 2.75 18.77 6.04
N LYS A 72 3.55 19.23 5.07
CA LYS A 72 3.50 20.63 4.61
C LYS A 72 2.15 21.04 4.04
N ARG A 73 1.36 20.08 3.53
CA ARG A 73 -0.03 20.28 3.09
C ARG A 73 -1.07 20.14 4.21
N GLY A 74 -0.64 19.80 5.43
CA GLY A 74 -1.53 19.55 6.56
C GLY A 74 -2.26 18.20 6.49
N GLU A 75 -1.78 17.26 5.66
CA GLU A 75 -2.35 15.92 5.54
C GLU A 75 -1.94 15.05 6.75
N LYS A 76 -2.92 14.33 7.34
CA LYS A 76 -2.68 13.37 8.42
C LYS A 76 -2.18 12.04 7.86
N VAL A 77 -1.02 11.58 8.31
CA VAL A 77 -0.36 10.36 7.82
C VAL A 77 -0.61 9.19 8.76
N VAL A 78 -1.26 8.16 8.22
CA VAL A 78 -1.51 6.88 8.89
C VAL A 78 -0.48 5.86 8.42
N MET A 79 0.00 5.03 9.32
CA MET A 79 0.92 3.93 8.99
C MET A 79 0.44 2.62 9.59
N THR A 80 0.55 1.54 8.82
CA THR A 80 0.38 0.17 9.29
C THR A 80 1.53 -0.70 8.76
N ASN A 81 1.72 -1.87 9.36
CA ASN A 81 2.70 -2.84 8.89
C ASN A 81 2.16 -4.27 8.89
N GLY A 82 2.76 -5.12 8.05
CA GLY A 82 2.48 -6.55 8.05
C GLY A 82 3.12 -7.29 6.89
N VAL A 83 2.93 -8.60 6.88
CA VAL A 83 3.42 -9.48 5.81
C VAL A 83 2.59 -9.35 4.54
N PHE A 84 1.25 -9.21 4.67
CA PHE A 84 0.31 -9.06 3.56
C PHE A 84 0.47 -10.09 2.43
N ASP A 85 0.70 -11.34 2.82
CA ASP A 85 0.87 -12.44 1.87
C ASP A 85 -0.46 -13.18 1.65
N ILE A 86 -0.81 -13.42 0.38
CA ILE A 86 -2.14 -13.83 -0.10
C ILE A 86 -3.24 -12.93 0.47
N LEU A 87 -3.50 -11.81 -0.21
CA LEU A 87 -4.54 -10.87 0.21
C LEU A 87 -5.93 -11.51 0.16
N HIS A 88 -6.81 -11.00 1.02
CA HIS A 88 -8.21 -11.40 1.12
C HIS A 88 -9.06 -10.23 1.63
N ALA A 89 -10.38 -10.40 1.63
CA ALA A 89 -11.32 -9.35 2.02
C ALA A 89 -10.98 -8.69 3.37
N GLY A 90 -10.60 -9.49 4.38
CA GLY A 90 -10.17 -8.95 5.68
C GLY A 90 -8.99 -7.95 5.60
N HIS A 91 -7.98 -8.19 4.75
CA HIS A 91 -6.90 -7.22 4.55
C HIS A 91 -7.40 -5.95 3.86
N VAL A 92 -8.26 -6.09 2.84
CA VAL A 92 -8.81 -4.94 2.10
C VAL A 92 -9.68 -4.07 3.02
N SER A 93 -10.57 -4.68 3.79
CA SER A 93 -11.42 -4.00 4.77
C SER A 93 -10.59 -3.31 5.85
N TYR A 94 -9.58 -4.00 6.39
CA TYR A 94 -8.63 -3.44 7.37
C TYR A 94 -7.92 -2.19 6.83
N LEU A 95 -7.32 -2.28 5.63
CA LEU A 95 -6.61 -1.16 5.01
C LEU A 95 -7.56 0.01 4.68
N ALA A 96 -8.77 -0.29 4.19
CA ALA A 96 -9.79 0.73 3.94
C ALA A 96 -10.21 1.45 5.23
N ASN A 97 -10.34 0.73 6.35
CA ASN A 97 -10.66 1.33 7.63
C ASN A 97 -9.48 2.15 8.20
N ALA A 98 -8.24 1.68 8.04
CA ALA A 98 -7.06 2.46 8.41
C ALA A 98 -6.97 3.77 7.60
N ARG A 99 -7.23 3.72 6.29
CA ARG A 99 -7.20 4.89 5.40
C ARG A 99 -8.21 5.97 5.78
N LYS A 100 -9.35 5.62 6.39
CA LYS A 100 -10.36 6.59 6.87
C LYS A 100 -9.90 7.42 8.07
N LEU A 101 -8.83 7.02 8.76
CA LEU A 101 -8.35 7.66 9.98
C LEU A 101 -7.37 8.81 9.72
N GLY A 102 -7.03 9.06 8.45
CA GLY A 102 -6.22 10.18 8.00
C GLY A 102 -6.33 10.38 6.49
N ASP A 103 -5.40 11.16 5.94
CA ASP A 103 -5.42 11.59 4.53
C ASP A 103 -4.47 10.76 3.66
N ARG A 104 -3.50 10.07 4.28
CA ARG A 104 -2.53 9.20 3.60
C ARG A 104 -2.34 7.91 4.37
N LEU A 105 -2.27 6.78 3.68
CA LEU A 105 -1.93 5.49 4.28
C LEU A 105 -0.59 4.94 3.75
N ILE A 106 0.33 4.71 4.69
CA ILE A 106 1.56 3.96 4.50
C ILE A 106 1.35 2.50 4.90
N VAL A 107 1.77 1.58 4.03
CA VAL A 107 1.87 0.16 4.35
C VAL A 107 3.33 -0.28 4.33
N ALA A 108 3.87 -0.56 5.51
CA ALA A 108 5.20 -1.15 5.67
C ALA A 108 5.13 -2.68 5.57
N VAL A 109 5.95 -3.26 4.69
CA VAL A 109 5.86 -4.66 4.29
C VAL A 109 7.12 -5.41 4.71
N ASN A 110 6.95 -6.51 5.45
CA ASN A 110 8.07 -7.38 5.82
C ASN A 110 8.75 -7.96 4.56
N SER A 111 10.09 -7.98 4.54
CA SER A 111 10.87 -8.71 3.55
C SER A 111 10.60 -10.23 3.61
N ASP A 112 11.06 -10.95 2.59
CA ASP A 112 10.92 -12.41 2.56
C ASP A 112 11.73 -13.07 3.67
N ALA A 113 12.94 -12.56 3.96
CA ALA A 113 13.77 -13.03 5.06
C ALA A 113 13.12 -12.77 6.43
N SER A 114 12.61 -11.56 6.67
CA SER A 114 11.87 -11.19 7.89
C SER A 114 10.64 -12.09 8.08
N THR A 115 9.89 -12.32 6.99
CA THR A 115 8.69 -13.17 7.02
C THR A 115 9.01 -14.62 7.35
N LYS A 116 10.09 -15.19 6.78
CA LYS A 116 10.54 -16.55 7.09
C LYS A 116 10.90 -16.72 8.56
N ARG A 117 11.63 -15.76 9.15
CA ARG A 117 11.94 -15.79 10.58
C ARG A 117 10.68 -15.74 11.44
N LEU A 118 9.69 -14.93 11.04
CA LEU A 118 8.46 -14.73 11.81
C LEU A 118 7.44 -15.87 11.66
N LYS A 119 7.32 -16.48 10.47
CA LYS A 119 6.23 -17.41 10.12
C LYS A 119 6.72 -18.80 9.69
N GLY A 120 8.03 -19.02 9.60
CA GLY A 120 8.67 -20.26 9.17
C GLY A 120 8.98 -20.30 7.66
N GLU A 121 9.78 -21.29 7.25
CA GLU A 121 10.34 -21.43 5.89
C GLU A 121 9.31 -21.50 4.75
N THR A 122 8.07 -21.89 5.05
CA THR A 122 7.00 -22.01 4.05
C THR A 122 6.30 -20.68 3.72
N ARG A 123 6.75 -19.57 4.34
CA ARG A 123 6.16 -18.24 4.21
C ARG A 123 7.28 -17.20 3.97
N PRO A 124 7.08 -16.22 3.09
CA PRO A 124 5.86 -15.94 2.33
C PRO A 124 5.71 -16.87 1.12
N VAL A 125 4.48 -16.97 0.60
CA VAL A 125 4.18 -17.67 -0.66
C VAL A 125 4.52 -16.77 -1.84
N ASN A 126 4.14 -15.49 -1.77
CA ASN A 126 4.46 -14.51 -2.80
C ASN A 126 5.73 -13.71 -2.40
N PRO A 127 6.72 -13.56 -3.30
CA PRO A 127 7.89 -12.72 -3.07
C PRO A 127 7.52 -11.27 -2.73
N LEU A 128 8.42 -10.57 -2.03
CA LEU A 128 8.23 -9.19 -1.58
C LEU A 128 7.74 -8.26 -2.69
N GLU A 129 8.40 -8.25 -3.84
CA GLU A 129 8.06 -7.39 -4.97
C GLU A 129 6.59 -7.55 -5.40
N GLN A 130 6.11 -8.78 -5.52
CA GLN A 130 4.72 -9.06 -5.90
C GLN A 130 3.74 -8.58 -4.84
N ARG A 131 4.05 -8.76 -3.56
CA ARG A 131 3.20 -8.28 -2.46
C ARG A 131 3.11 -6.75 -2.48
N MET A 132 4.23 -6.07 -2.71
CA MET A 132 4.26 -4.61 -2.78
C MET A 132 3.49 -4.07 -3.99
N ILE A 133 3.61 -4.70 -5.17
CA ILE A 133 2.84 -4.33 -6.37
C ILE A 133 1.34 -4.43 -6.10
N VAL A 134 0.88 -5.55 -5.52
CA VAL A 134 -0.55 -5.75 -5.24
C VAL A 134 -1.05 -4.73 -4.22
N LEU A 135 -0.29 -4.46 -3.16
CA LEU A 135 -0.65 -3.46 -2.15
C LEU A 135 -0.71 -2.05 -2.74
N GLY A 136 0.27 -1.68 -3.59
CA GLY A 136 0.33 -0.37 -4.23
C GLY A 136 -0.79 -0.14 -5.25
N ALA A 137 -1.48 -1.20 -5.68
CA ALA A 137 -2.66 -1.11 -6.55
C ALA A 137 -3.99 -0.99 -5.76
N LEU A 138 -3.97 -1.10 -4.43
CA LEU A 138 -5.18 -0.94 -3.63
C LEU A 138 -5.52 0.54 -3.46
N GLU A 139 -6.77 0.91 -3.73
CA GLU A 139 -7.27 2.28 -3.61
C GLU A 139 -7.01 2.91 -2.23
N ALA A 140 -7.05 2.11 -1.17
CA ALA A 140 -6.85 2.57 0.19
C ALA A 140 -5.38 2.91 0.53
N VAL A 141 -4.42 2.52 -0.31
CA VAL A 141 -2.98 2.58 0.01
C VAL A 141 -2.32 3.65 -0.83
N ASP A 142 -1.75 4.66 -0.16
CA ASP A 142 -1.02 5.72 -0.82
C ASP A 142 0.43 5.32 -1.08
N TRP A 143 1.12 4.77 -0.07
CA TRP A 143 2.54 4.42 -0.16
C TRP A 143 2.85 3.04 0.43
N VAL A 144 3.74 2.31 -0.22
CA VAL A 144 4.21 0.99 0.20
C VAL A 144 5.71 1.00 0.33
N VAL A 145 6.23 0.55 1.48
CA VAL A 145 7.67 0.52 1.76
C VAL A 145 8.02 -0.83 2.38
N SER A 146 9.20 -1.37 2.06
CA SER A 146 9.66 -2.63 2.66
C SER A 146 10.60 -2.39 3.83
N PHE A 147 10.69 -3.35 4.74
CA PHE A 147 11.71 -3.40 5.80
C PHE A 147 12.17 -4.84 6.04
N GLU A 148 13.37 -5.02 6.56
CA GLU A 148 14.01 -6.35 6.69
C GLU A 148 14.13 -6.84 8.13
N GLU A 149 14.02 -5.93 9.09
CA GLU A 149 14.08 -6.20 10.51
C GLU A 149 12.91 -7.06 10.98
N ASP A 150 13.03 -7.62 12.18
CA ASP A 150 11.96 -8.43 12.80
C ASP A 150 10.78 -7.55 13.24
N THR A 151 11.05 -6.29 13.54
CA THR A 151 10.05 -5.28 13.90
C THR A 151 10.25 -4.02 13.03
N PRO A 152 9.17 -3.30 12.70
CA PRO A 152 9.25 -2.08 11.90
C PRO A 152 9.66 -0.84 12.72
N GLN A 153 10.11 -1.00 13.97
CA GLN A 153 10.33 0.10 14.91
C GLN A 153 11.28 1.17 14.35
N ARG A 154 12.41 0.77 13.76
CA ARG A 154 13.37 1.72 13.15
C ARG A 154 12.71 2.55 12.06
N LEU A 155 11.96 1.90 11.17
CA LEU A 155 11.29 2.58 10.07
C LEU A 155 10.22 3.54 10.60
N ILE A 156 9.41 3.10 11.59
CA ILE A 156 8.40 3.94 12.23
C ILE A 156 9.06 5.14 12.93
N ALA A 157 10.17 4.95 13.65
CA ALA A 157 10.91 6.03 14.30
C ALA A 157 11.54 7.02 13.31
N GLY A 158 11.82 6.60 12.08
CA GLY A 158 12.31 7.46 11.01
C GLY A 158 11.21 8.25 10.27
N ILE A 159 9.98 7.74 10.27
CA ILE A 159 8.82 8.36 9.60
C ILE A 159 7.97 9.19 10.57
N LEU A 160 7.79 8.69 11.80
CA LEU A 160 6.97 9.24 12.89
C LEU A 160 5.54 9.58 12.47
N PRO A 161 4.74 8.61 11.99
CA PRO A 161 3.38 8.86 11.50
C PRO A 161 2.50 9.52 12.57
N ASP A 162 1.48 10.27 12.14
CA ASP A 162 0.52 10.90 13.04
C ASP A 162 -0.39 9.84 13.72
N LEU A 163 -0.62 8.72 13.03
CA LEU A 163 -1.36 7.59 13.57
C LEU A 163 -0.72 6.26 13.14
N LEU A 164 -0.35 5.45 14.13
CA LEU A 164 0.07 4.06 13.92
C LEU A 164 -1.11 3.12 14.15
N VAL A 165 -1.45 2.33 13.13
CA VAL A 165 -2.57 1.39 13.18
C VAL A 165 -2.07 -0.04 13.12
N LYS A 166 -2.63 -0.90 13.97
CA LYS A 166 -2.40 -2.34 13.92
C LYS A 166 -3.70 -3.12 14.01
N GLY A 167 -3.85 -4.16 13.19
CA GLY A 167 -4.94 -5.10 13.32
C GLY A 167 -4.63 -6.20 14.34
N GLY A 168 -5.64 -6.62 15.12
CA GLY A 168 -5.58 -7.81 15.97
C GLY A 168 -5.79 -7.52 17.46
N ASP A 169 -5.48 -8.49 18.30
CA ASP A 169 -5.75 -8.42 19.75
C ASP A 169 -4.56 -7.85 20.55
N TYR A 170 -3.77 -6.97 19.93
CA TYR A 170 -2.61 -6.36 20.57
C TYR A 170 -3.06 -5.24 21.51
N LYS A 171 -2.31 -5.03 22.60
CA LYS A 171 -2.41 -3.76 23.33
C LYS A 171 -1.56 -2.69 22.64
N PRO A 172 -1.98 -1.42 22.59
CA PRO A 172 -1.21 -0.35 21.95
C PRO A 172 0.26 -0.29 22.37
N GLU A 173 0.55 -0.53 23.65
CA GLU A 173 1.91 -0.48 24.23
C GLU A 173 2.81 -1.63 23.76
N GLN A 174 2.23 -2.68 23.19
CA GLN A 174 2.97 -3.83 22.67
C GLN A 174 3.34 -3.67 21.19
N ILE A 175 2.87 -2.59 20.55
CA ILE A 175 3.15 -2.32 19.14
C ILE A 175 4.52 -1.69 19.03
N ALA A 176 5.40 -2.32 18.27
CA ALA A 176 6.71 -1.79 17.93
C ALA A 176 6.59 -0.41 17.27
N GLY A 177 7.27 0.60 17.82
CA GLY A 177 7.18 2.00 17.38
C GLY A 177 6.16 2.85 18.13
N SER A 178 5.41 2.29 19.10
CA SER A 178 4.38 3.02 19.85
C SER A 178 4.96 4.15 20.71
N GLU A 179 6.04 3.88 21.44
CA GLU A 179 6.72 4.86 22.29
C GLU A 179 7.20 6.07 21.48
N GLU A 180 7.82 5.84 20.32
CA GLU A 180 8.33 6.91 19.45
C GLU A 180 7.20 7.75 18.84
N VAL A 181 6.10 7.10 18.45
CA VAL A 181 4.92 7.80 17.91
C VAL A 181 4.28 8.68 18.98
N TRP A 182 4.08 8.17 20.19
CA TRP A 182 3.55 8.97 21.31
C TRP A 182 4.48 10.10 21.72
N ALA A 183 5.79 9.86 21.79
CA ALA A 183 6.77 10.89 22.11
C ALA A 183 6.78 12.04 21.07
N ASN A 184 6.41 11.74 19.82
CA ASN A 184 6.25 12.73 18.76
C ASN A 184 4.82 13.35 18.69
N GLY A 185 3.94 13.02 19.64
CA GLY A 185 2.57 13.55 19.71
C GLY A 185 1.57 12.87 18.77
N GLY A 186 1.93 11.74 18.16
CA GLY A 186 1.03 10.90 17.39
C GLY A 186 0.21 9.95 18.26
N GLU A 187 -0.66 9.18 17.60
CA GLU A 187 -1.56 8.21 18.26
C GLU A 187 -1.29 6.77 17.80
N VAL A 188 -1.71 5.81 18.62
CA VAL A 188 -1.62 4.38 18.29
C VAL A 188 -3.00 3.75 18.48
N LEU A 189 -3.54 3.14 17.42
CA LEU A 189 -4.86 2.53 17.43
C LEU A 189 -4.81 1.06 17.00
N VAL A 190 -5.60 0.24 17.70
CA VAL A 190 -5.80 -1.15 17.36
C VAL A 190 -7.17 -1.31 16.72
N LEU A 191 -7.21 -1.87 15.50
CA LEU A 191 -8.45 -2.17 14.80
C LEU A 191 -8.80 -3.65 14.97
N ASN A 192 -10.07 -3.91 15.25
CA ASN A 192 -10.59 -5.28 15.29
C ASN A 192 -10.64 -5.84 13.86
N PHE A 193 -10.22 -7.10 13.70
CA PHE A 193 -10.38 -7.80 12.42
C PHE A 193 -11.85 -8.20 12.22
N GLU A 194 -12.33 -8.12 10.99
CA GLU A 194 -13.57 -8.78 10.61
C GLU A 194 -13.37 -10.31 10.62
N ASP A 195 -14.23 -11.01 11.34
CA ASP A 195 -14.15 -12.46 11.53
C ASP A 195 -14.26 -13.24 10.20
N GLY A 196 -13.45 -14.30 10.06
CA GLY A 196 -13.68 -15.38 9.09
C GLY A 196 -12.70 -15.52 7.92
N CYS A 197 -11.81 -14.54 7.68
CA CYS A 197 -10.83 -14.59 6.58
C CYS A 197 -9.39 -14.44 7.08
N SER A 198 -8.59 -15.51 7.01
CA SER A 198 -7.14 -15.46 7.22
C SER A 198 -6.40 -16.23 6.13
N THR A 199 -5.20 -15.77 5.76
CA THR A 199 -4.34 -16.48 4.80
C THR A 199 -4.08 -17.93 5.22
N THR A 200 -3.86 -18.18 6.51
CA THR A 200 -3.66 -19.52 7.05
C THR A 200 -4.87 -20.42 6.79
N ASN A 201 -6.09 -19.91 6.95
CA ASN A 201 -7.31 -20.67 6.68
C ASN A 201 -7.48 -20.96 5.19
N ILE A 202 -7.14 -20.01 4.31
CA ILE A 202 -7.14 -20.21 2.86
C ILE A 202 -6.16 -21.33 2.47
N ILE A 203 -4.92 -21.29 2.97
CA ILE A 203 -3.91 -22.31 2.69
C ILE A 203 -4.36 -23.69 3.19
N LYS A 204 -4.84 -23.78 4.43
CA LYS A 204 -5.37 -25.04 4.98
C LYS A 204 -6.50 -25.60 4.12
N LYS A 205 -7.39 -24.75 3.61
CA LYS A 205 -8.48 -25.15 2.71
C LYS A 205 -7.95 -25.69 1.37
N ILE A 206 -6.96 -25.03 0.77
CA ILE A 206 -6.31 -25.48 -0.47
C ILE A 206 -5.60 -26.82 -0.26
N GLN A 207 -4.82 -26.96 0.82
CA GLN A 207 -4.14 -28.22 1.17
C GLN A 207 -5.14 -29.36 1.33
N LYS A 208 -6.25 -29.14 2.05
CA LYS A 208 -7.31 -30.15 2.21
C LYS A 208 -7.92 -30.59 0.87
N ILE A 209 -8.14 -29.66 -0.06
CA ILE A 209 -8.65 -29.97 -1.41
C ILE A 209 -7.61 -30.80 -2.20
N ALA A 210 -6.34 -30.42 -2.16
CA ALA A 210 -5.27 -31.12 -2.87
C ALA A 210 -5.09 -32.56 -2.34
N THR A 211 -5.09 -32.74 -1.02
CA THR A 211 -5.03 -34.07 -0.38
C THR A 211 -6.23 -34.93 -0.79
N ASN A 212 -7.45 -34.39 -0.75
CA ASN A 212 -8.65 -35.13 -1.13
C ASN A 212 -8.64 -35.57 -2.61
N LYS A 213 -8.10 -34.74 -3.52
CA LYS A 213 -7.93 -35.12 -4.93
C LYS A 213 -6.89 -36.23 -5.11
N LEU A 214 -5.76 -36.20 -4.40
CA LEU A 214 -4.77 -37.28 -4.43
C LEU A 214 -5.36 -38.63 -3.96
N PHE A 215 -6.14 -38.62 -2.86
CA PHE A 215 -6.83 -39.82 -2.38
C PHE A 215 -7.89 -40.33 -3.37
N ALA A 216 -8.60 -39.45 -4.06
CA ALA A 216 -9.57 -39.83 -5.08
C ALA A 216 -8.90 -40.49 -6.31
N ILE A 217 -7.74 -39.98 -6.75
CA ILE A 217 -6.99 -40.54 -7.88
C ILE A 217 -6.42 -41.92 -7.51
N HIS A 218 -5.87 -42.10 -6.30
CA HIS A 218 -5.37 -43.42 -5.87
C HIS A 218 -6.47 -44.49 -5.72
N ARG A 219 -7.73 -44.10 -5.53
CA ARG A 219 -8.87 -45.02 -5.51
C ARG A 219 -9.36 -45.43 -6.91
N PHE A 220 -8.99 -44.70 -7.95
CA PHE A 220 -9.36 -44.97 -9.35
C PHE A 220 -8.33 -45.85 -10.10
N VAL A 221 -7.13 -46.04 -9.53
CA VAL A 221 -6.03 -46.83 -10.11
C VAL A 221 -5.85 -48.18 -9.38
N ARG A 222 -6.88 -48.63 -8.65
CA ARG A 222 -7.02 -50.00 -8.11
C ARG A 222 -8.37 -50.54 -8.53
#